data_AF-A0A2H6CPB9-F1
#
_entry.id   AF-A0A2H6CPB9-F1
#
_cell.length_a   1.000
_cell.length_b   1.000
_cell.length_c   1.000
_cell.angle_alpha   90.00
_cell.angle_beta   90.00
_cell.angle_gamma   90.00
#
_symmetry.space_group_name_H-M   'P 1'
#
loop_
_entity.id
_entity.type
_entity.pdbx_description
1 polymer ?
#
loop_
_entity_poly.entity_id
_entity_poly.type
_entity_poly.pdbx_seq_one_letter_code
_entity_poly.pdbx_strand_id
1 'polypeptide(L)'
;MVWNMNDYPSTMKNLDSLVRKKAIDVANALLQDGYPEGRAIPIATQQAQQWYDNASSEEKAAFRQEKPPQKNDSHAGSKRSGKLLDADVKVNYSDKQWQVISKGAKKASETYDTKEEAIERAKYIAQNKETSLEIYKENGDLQETRDFSK
;
A
#
# COMPACT_ATOMS: atom_id res chain seq x y z
N MET A 1 -6.17 -1.45 13.16
CA MET A 1 -5.50 -2.48 13.99
C MET A 1 -4.12 -2.70 13.41
N VAL A 2 -3.15 -3.14 14.20
CA VAL A 2 -1.79 -3.43 13.71
C VAL A 2 -1.41 -4.82 14.19
N TRP A 3 -0.99 -5.68 13.26
CA TRP A 3 -0.65 -7.07 13.54
C TRP A 3 0.83 -7.20 13.91
N ASN A 4 1.17 -8.27 14.61
CA ASN A 4 2.54 -8.65 14.93
C ASN A 4 2.70 -10.18 14.88
N MET A 5 3.92 -10.69 15.04
CA MET A 5 4.21 -12.12 14.94
C MET A 5 3.48 -13.03 15.95
N ASN A 6 2.84 -12.46 16.99
CA ASN A 6 2.03 -13.17 17.97
C ASN A 6 0.52 -12.90 17.83
N ASP A 7 0.13 -11.89 17.05
CA ASP A 7 -1.24 -11.38 16.93
C ASP A 7 -1.49 -10.98 15.46
N TYR A 8 -1.84 -11.97 14.65
CA TYR A 8 -1.99 -11.90 13.18
C TYR A 8 -3.28 -12.63 12.74
N PRO A 9 -3.83 -12.33 11.55
CA PRO A 9 -5.08 -12.92 11.09
C PRO A 9 -4.93 -14.43 10.82
N SER A 10 -6.01 -15.19 11.02
CA SER A 10 -6.02 -16.65 10.89
C SER A 10 -5.56 -17.16 9.52
N THR A 11 -5.75 -16.37 8.47
CA THR A 11 -5.27 -16.64 7.10
C THR A 11 -3.74 -16.74 7.02
N MET A 12 -2.99 -16.06 7.90
CA MET A 12 -1.53 -16.08 7.92
C MET A 12 -0.95 -17.21 8.80
N LYS A 13 -1.80 -17.98 9.51
CA LYS A 13 -1.38 -18.99 10.49
C LYS A 13 -0.57 -20.15 9.88
N ASN A 14 -0.82 -20.47 8.61
CA ASN A 14 -0.16 -21.58 7.91
C ASN A 14 1.03 -21.12 7.05
N LEU A 15 1.35 -19.83 7.02
CA LEU A 15 2.49 -19.30 6.28
C LEU A 15 3.80 -19.57 7.03
N ASP A 16 4.90 -19.75 6.30
CA ASP A 16 6.25 -19.76 6.85
C ASP A 16 6.53 -18.51 7.69
N SER A 17 7.32 -18.65 8.76
CA SER A 17 7.59 -17.56 9.71
C SER A 17 8.14 -16.29 9.02
N LEU A 18 9.01 -16.46 8.02
CA LEU A 18 9.60 -15.35 7.27
C LEU A 18 8.58 -14.68 6.34
N VAL A 19 7.76 -15.49 5.65
CA VAL A 19 6.67 -15.01 4.78
C VAL A 19 5.62 -14.27 5.61
N ARG A 20 5.24 -14.82 6.77
CA ARG A 20 4.31 -14.19 7.70
C ARG A 20 4.81 -12.84 8.19
N LYS A 21 6.08 -12.76 8.58
CA LYS A 21 6.70 -11.50 9.01
C LYS A 21 6.59 -10.44 7.90
N LYS A 22 6.91 -10.81 6.66
CA LYS A 22 6.81 -9.91 5.51
C LYS A 22 5.36 -9.54 5.19
N ALA A 23 4.44 -10.49 5.29
CA ALA A 23 3.01 -10.25 5.08
C ALA A 23 2.45 -9.30 6.12
N ILE A 24 2.80 -9.43 7.40
CA ILE A 24 2.36 -8.51 8.46
C ILE A 24 2.89 -7.09 8.20
N ASP A 25 4.16 -6.96 7.83
CA ASP A 25 4.80 -5.68 7.50
C ASP A 25 4.07 -4.96 6.36
N VAL A 26 3.88 -5.66 5.24
CA VAL A 26 3.14 -5.15 4.08
C VAL A 26 1.69 -4.87 4.42
N ALA A 27 1.01 -5.74 5.18
CA ALA A 27 -0.40 -5.57 5.49
C ALA A 27 -0.61 -4.38 6.42
N ASN A 28 0.28 -4.15 7.39
CA ASN A 28 0.25 -2.95 8.24
C ASN A 28 0.46 -1.68 7.40
N ALA A 29 1.37 -1.70 6.42
CA ALA A 29 1.57 -0.60 5.49
C ALA A 29 0.32 -0.34 4.62
N LEU A 30 -0.29 -1.39 4.08
CA LEU A 30 -1.53 -1.28 3.30
C LEU A 30 -2.69 -0.77 4.16
N LEU A 31 -2.84 -1.24 5.39
CA LEU A 31 -3.87 -0.72 6.31
C LEU A 31 -3.66 0.77 6.61
N GLN A 32 -2.42 1.22 6.67
CA GLN A 32 -2.08 2.62 6.86
C GLN A 32 -2.32 3.48 5.61
N ASP A 33 -2.00 2.95 4.43
CA ASP A 33 -2.27 3.58 3.13
C ASP A 33 -3.75 3.58 2.78
N GLY A 34 -4.47 2.71 3.45
CA GLY A 34 -5.90 2.79 3.60
C GLY A 34 -6.70 1.71 2.93
N TYR A 35 -6.05 0.57 2.70
CA TYR A 35 -6.68 -0.62 2.19
C TYR A 35 -7.53 -1.27 3.28
N PRO A 36 -8.74 -1.75 2.95
CA PRO A 36 -9.54 -2.50 3.90
C PRO A 36 -8.82 -3.80 4.26
N GLU A 37 -8.96 -4.26 5.51
CA GLU A 37 -8.33 -5.48 6.04
C GLU A 37 -8.53 -6.69 5.12
N GLY A 38 -9.76 -6.91 4.65
CA GLY A 38 -10.10 -8.01 3.74
C GLY A 38 -9.34 -7.98 2.40
N ARG A 39 -8.80 -6.83 1.99
CA ARG A 39 -8.00 -6.67 0.77
C ARG A 39 -6.50 -6.52 1.05
N ALA A 40 -6.14 -5.88 2.16
CA ALA A 40 -4.77 -5.77 2.62
C ALA A 40 -4.16 -7.15 2.91
N ILE A 41 -4.91 -8.05 3.56
CA ILE A 41 -4.41 -9.38 3.93
C ILE A 41 -4.04 -10.22 2.69
N PRO A 42 -4.90 -10.41 1.66
CA PRO A 42 -4.53 -11.17 0.48
C PRO A 42 -3.37 -10.55 -0.32
N ILE A 43 -3.39 -9.23 -0.53
CA ILE A 43 -2.32 -8.52 -1.26
C ILE A 43 -0.99 -8.69 -0.54
N ALA A 44 -0.96 -8.46 0.77
CA ALA A 44 0.24 -8.61 1.57
C ALA A 44 0.76 -10.04 1.59
N THR A 45 -0.14 -11.03 1.67
CA THR A 45 0.23 -12.45 1.60
C THR A 45 0.88 -12.76 0.25
N GLN A 46 0.30 -12.28 -0.85
CA GLN A 46 0.84 -12.48 -2.20
C GLN A 46 2.22 -11.83 -2.38
N GLN A 47 2.38 -10.56 -1.97
CA GLN A 47 3.66 -9.85 -2.06
C GLN A 47 4.74 -10.51 -1.20
N ALA A 48 4.38 -10.97 -0.01
CA ALA A 48 5.30 -11.70 0.86
C ALA A 48 5.77 -13.01 0.25
N GLN A 49 4.86 -13.76 -0.38
CA GLN A 49 5.20 -15.01 -1.07
C GLN A 49 6.13 -14.75 -2.26
N GLN A 50 5.79 -13.77 -3.11
CA GLN A 50 6.62 -13.39 -4.25
C GLN A 50 8.02 -12.93 -3.82
N TRP A 51 8.11 -12.14 -2.76
CA TRP A 51 9.40 -11.76 -2.19
C TRP A 51 10.16 -13.00 -1.71
N TYR A 52 9.52 -13.93 -1.01
CA TYR A 52 10.19 -15.14 -0.54
C TYR A 52 10.67 -16.04 -1.70
N ASP A 53 9.93 -16.14 -2.79
CA ASP A 53 10.32 -16.99 -3.91
C ASP A 53 11.48 -16.38 -4.72
N ASN A 54 11.54 -15.04 -4.83
CA ASN A 54 12.56 -14.33 -5.61
C ASN A 54 13.79 -13.88 -4.79
N ALA A 55 13.66 -13.70 -3.48
CA ALA A 55 14.74 -13.19 -2.64
C ALA A 55 15.86 -14.22 -2.48
N SER A 56 17.09 -13.71 -2.53
CA SER A 56 18.31 -14.48 -2.27
C SER A 56 18.37 -14.97 -0.82
N SER A 57 19.18 -15.99 -0.57
CA SER A 57 19.40 -16.52 0.78
C SER A 57 19.93 -15.46 1.76
N GLU A 58 20.73 -14.51 1.26
CA GLU A 58 21.30 -13.40 2.04
C GLU A 58 20.22 -12.39 2.45
N GLU A 59 19.36 -11.97 1.53
CA GLU A 59 18.23 -11.08 1.82
C GLU A 59 17.25 -11.72 2.82
N LYS A 60 16.99 -13.02 2.67
CA LYS A 60 16.17 -13.78 3.62
C LYS A 60 16.80 -13.82 5.01
N ALA A 61 18.12 -13.98 5.09
CA ALA A 61 18.85 -14.00 6.35
C ALA A 61 18.86 -12.62 7.02
N ALA A 62 19.09 -11.55 6.26
CA ALA A 62 19.03 -10.17 6.75
C ALA A 62 17.63 -9.85 7.28
N PHE A 63 16.58 -10.11 6.49
CA PHE A 63 15.20 -9.88 6.89
C PHE A 63 14.79 -10.72 8.11
N ARG A 64 15.37 -11.93 8.29
CA ARG A 64 15.14 -12.73 9.50
C ARG A 64 15.71 -12.06 10.76
N GLN A 65 16.85 -11.40 10.65
CA GLN A 65 17.53 -10.73 11.77
C GLN A 65 16.92 -9.36 12.12
N GLU A 66 16.21 -8.73 11.19
CA GLU A 66 15.50 -7.47 11.46
C GLU A 66 14.48 -7.61 12.59
N LYS A 67 14.16 -6.48 13.23
CA LYS A 67 13.11 -6.47 14.26
C LYS A 67 11.75 -6.83 13.64
N PRO A 68 10.93 -7.66 14.32
CA PRO A 68 9.57 -7.93 13.86
C PRO A 68 8.73 -6.66 13.94
N PRO A 69 7.75 -6.49 13.03
CA PRO A 69 6.81 -5.36 13.09
C PRO A 69 6.10 -5.37 14.46
N GLN A 70 6.12 -4.24 15.15
CA GLN A 70 5.54 -4.12 16.48
C GLN A 70 4.17 -3.43 16.44
N LYS A 71 3.27 -3.85 17.34
CA LYS A 71 1.92 -3.29 17.49
C LYS A 71 1.91 -1.81 17.90
N ASN A 72 3.03 -1.30 18.39
CA ASN A 72 3.23 0.07 18.85
C ASN A 72 4.21 0.85 17.97
N ASP A 73 4.67 0.29 16.85
CA ASP A 73 5.41 1.08 15.86
C ASP A 73 4.49 2.24 15.49
N SER A 74 4.98 3.45 15.78
CA SER A 74 4.20 4.68 15.64
C SER A 74 4.06 5.04 14.17
N HIS A 75 3.26 4.27 13.46
CA HIS A 75 2.61 4.74 12.25
C HIS A 75 1.37 5.49 12.70
N ALA A 76 1.53 6.80 12.89
CA ALA A 76 0.54 7.68 13.47
C ALA A 76 -0.83 7.56 12.76
N GLY A 77 -1.67 6.64 13.25
CA GLY A 77 -3.06 6.45 12.87
C GLY A 77 -3.90 7.60 13.41
N SER A 78 -3.72 8.79 12.83
CA SER A 78 -4.62 9.90 13.11
C SER A 78 -6.00 9.56 12.57
N LYS A 79 -7.09 10.05 13.17
CA LYS A 79 -8.46 9.92 12.60
C LYS A 79 -8.58 10.38 11.13
N ARG A 80 -7.57 11.08 10.57
CA ARG A 80 -7.48 11.40 9.15
C ARG A 80 -7.17 10.19 8.27
N SER A 81 -6.47 9.17 8.77
CA SER A 81 -6.16 7.93 8.04
C SER A 81 -7.45 7.24 7.59
N GLY A 82 -8.45 7.18 8.47
CA GLY A 82 -9.81 6.70 8.17
C GLY A 82 -10.49 7.45 7.01
N LYS A 83 -10.27 8.77 6.93
CA LYS A 83 -10.83 9.61 5.86
C LYS A 83 -10.09 9.46 4.52
N LEU A 84 -8.83 9.05 4.57
CA LEU A 84 -8.02 8.77 3.37
C LEU A 84 -8.32 7.38 2.79
N LEU A 85 -8.94 6.47 3.57
CA LEU A 85 -9.39 5.15 3.09
C LEU A 85 -10.40 5.29 1.95
N ASP A 86 -11.42 6.14 2.14
CA ASP A 86 -12.50 6.37 1.16
C ASP A 86 -12.17 7.50 0.16
N ALA A 87 -10.95 8.03 0.23
CA ALA A 87 -10.55 9.16 -0.60
C ALA A 87 -10.14 8.72 -2.01
N ASP A 88 -10.62 9.45 -3.01
CA ASP A 88 -10.22 9.30 -4.41
C ASP A 88 -8.69 9.28 -4.57
N VAL A 89 -8.20 8.47 -5.51
CA VAL A 89 -6.79 8.45 -5.88
C VAL A 89 -6.55 9.53 -6.92
N LYS A 90 -5.43 10.24 -6.83
CA LYS A 90 -5.00 11.25 -7.79
C LYS A 90 -3.66 10.89 -8.39
N VAL A 91 -3.52 11.15 -9.69
CA VAL A 91 -2.23 11.17 -10.39
C VAL A 91 -1.94 12.60 -10.78
N ASN A 92 -0.90 13.20 -10.21
CA ASN A 92 -0.48 14.56 -10.52
C ASN A 92 1.03 14.64 -10.74
N TYR A 93 1.48 15.67 -11.45
CA TYR A 93 2.90 15.94 -11.60
C TYR A 93 3.35 16.96 -10.55
N SER A 94 4.39 16.63 -9.78
CA SER A 94 5.03 17.54 -8.83
C SER A 94 6.48 17.12 -8.64
N ASP A 95 7.36 18.08 -8.35
CA ASP A 95 8.77 17.82 -8.07
C ASP A 95 9.48 17.04 -9.19
N LYS A 96 9.08 17.32 -10.45
CA LYS A 96 9.55 16.65 -11.67
C LYS A 96 9.22 15.15 -11.77
N GLN A 97 8.27 14.66 -10.96
CA GLN A 97 7.83 13.26 -10.97
C GLN A 97 6.31 13.15 -11.01
N TRP A 98 5.83 12.03 -11.55
CA TRP A 98 4.42 11.66 -11.47
C TRP A 98 4.14 11.02 -10.13
N GLN A 99 3.21 11.59 -9.38
CA GLN A 99 2.88 11.19 -8.03
C GLN A 99 1.51 10.52 -8.00
N VAL A 100 1.41 9.42 -7.26
CA VAL A 100 0.15 8.76 -6.92
C VAL A 100 -0.18 9.10 -5.48
N ILE A 101 -1.31 9.75 -5.25
CA ILE A 101 -1.66 10.28 -3.93
C ILE A 101 -3.16 10.15 -3.65
N SER A 102 -3.54 9.80 -2.42
CA SER A 102 -4.94 9.85 -2.00
C SER A 102 -5.39 11.29 -1.76
N LYS A 103 -6.61 11.65 -2.15
CA LYS A 103 -7.19 12.99 -2.03
C LYS A 103 -7.19 13.46 -0.57
N GLY A 104 -6.47 14.55 -0.30
CA GLY A 104 -6.30 15.10 1.05
C GLY A 104 -5.09 14.55 1.82
N ALA A 105 -4.32 13.62 1.23
CA ALA A 105 -3.04 13.21 1.79
C ALA A 105 -1.99 14.32 1.59
N LYS A 106 -1.03 14.39 2.51
CA LYS A 106 0.06 15.39 2.47
C LYS A 106 1.28 14.93 1.69
N LYS A 107 1.39 13.63 1.41
CA LYS A 107 2.54 13.00 0.75
C LYS A 107 2.01 12.00 -0.27
N ALA A 108 2.71 11.89 -1.39
CA ALA A 108 2.48 10.84 -2.36
C ALA A 108 2.67 9.46 -1.72
N SER A 109 1.84 8.50 -2.11
CA SER A 109 2.04 7.09 -1.80
C SER A 109 3.24 6.55 -2.58
N GLU A 110 3.31 6.88 -3.87
CA GLU A 110 4.38 6.45 -4.77
C GLU A 110 4.69 7.53 -5.82
N THR A 111 5.91 7.54 -6.36
CA THR A 111 6.32 8.44 -7.45
C THR A 111 6.95 7.66 -8.60
N TYR A 112 6.80 8.18 -9.82
CA TYR A 112 7.21 7.56 -11.07
C TYR A 112 7.79 8.60 -12.02
N ASP A 113 8.61 8.14 -12.97
CA ASP A 113 9.19 8.99 -14.01
C ASP A 113 8.20 9.25 -15.14
N THR A 114 7.33 8.27 -15.44
CA THR A 114 6.34 8.37 -16.52
C THR A 114 4.91 8.46 -16.01
N LYS A 115 4.05 9.07 -16.82
CA LYS A 115 2.64 9.25 -16.49
C LYS A 115 1.90 7.91 -16.52
N GLU A 116 2.24 7.08 -17.49
CA GLU A 116 1.62 5.81 -17.77
C GLU A 116 1.79 4.85 -16.58
N GLU A 117 3.00 4.76 -16.03
CA GLU A 117 3.29 3.96 -14.83
C GLU A 117 2.48 4.44 -13.62
N ALA A 118 2.43 5.76 -13.41
CA ALA A 118 1.64 6.34 -12.33
C ALA A 118 0.13 6.08 -12.50
N ILE A 119 -0.40 6.15 -13.72
CA ILE A 119 -1.80 5.83 -14.03
C ILE A 119 -2.09 4.35 -13.76
N GLU A 120 -1.23 3.45 -14.20
CA GLU A 120 -1.42 2.01 -14.00
C GLU A 120 -1.43 1.68 -12.50
N ARG A 121 -0.47 2.22 -11.75
CA ARG A 121 -0.47 2.07 -10.30
C ARG A 121 -1.72 2.65 -9.69
N ALA A 122 -2.05 3.90 -9.99
CA ALA A 122 -3.18 4.57 -9.38
C ALA A 122 -4.51 3.89 -9.71
N LYS A 123 -4.64 3.29 -10.90
CA LYS A 123 -5.78 2.45 -11.27
C LYS A 123 -5.88 1.21 -10.37
N TYR A 124 -4.78 0.50 -10.15
CA TYR A 124 -4.74 -0.63 -9.22
C TYR A 124 -5.17 -0.21 -7.81
N ILE A 125 -4.68 0.94 -7.32
CA ILE A 125 -5.07 1.45 -6.00
C ILE A 125 -6.56 1.83 -5.97
N ALA A 126 -7.07 2.56 -6.96
CA ALA A 126 -8.46 3.02 -7.00
C ALA A 126 -9.45 1.85 -7.09
N GLN A 127 -9.15 0.83 -7.91
CA GLN A 127 -9.90 -0.42 -7.95
C GLN A 127 -9.87 -1.15 -6.60
N ASN A 128 -8.74 -1.06 -5.90
CA ASN A 128 -8.56 -1.66 -4.58
C ASN A 128 -9.28 -0.94 -3.46
N LYS A 129 -9.41 0.37 -3.56
CA LYS A 129 -10.13 1.19 -2.59
C LYS A 129 -11.62 1.32 -2.93
N GLU A 130 -12.04 0.90 -4.13
CA GLU A 130 -13.39 1.13 -4.67
C GLU A 130 -13.72 2.64 -4.71
N THR A 131 -12.73 3.44 -5.11
CA THR A 131 -12.81 4.90 -5.20
C THR A 131 -12.61 5.38 -6.63
N SER A 132 -12.82 6.66 -6.88
CA SER A 132 -12.47 7.26 -8.16
C SER A 132 -10.96 7.49 -8.30
N LEU A 133 -10.49 7.52 -9.54
CA LEU A 133 -9.15 7.93 -9.95
C LEU A 133 -9.25 9.25 -10.74
N GLU A 134 -8.61 10.30 -10.25
CA GLU A 134 -8.48 11.59 -10.93
C GLU A 134 -7.08 11.70 -11.56
N ILE A 135 -7.02 11.77 -12.89
CA ILE A 135 -5.78 11.90 -13.65
C ILE A 135 -5.61 13.38 -14.03
N TYR A 136 -4.52 13.99 -13.60
CA TYR A 136 -4.18 15.38 -13.92
C TYR A 136 -3.12 15.45 -15.03
N LYS A 137 -3.04 16.60 -15.69
CA LYS A 137 -1.97 16.98 -16.61
C LYS A 137 -0.78 17.54 -15.82
N GLU A 138 0.35 17.71 -16.51
CA GLU A 138 1.57 18.31 -15.93
C GLU A 138 1.33 19.73 -15.39
N ASN A 139 0.45 20.48 -16.05
CA ASN A 139 0.06 21.83 -15.66
C ASN A 139 -0.93 21.88 -14.48
N GLY A 140 -1.34 20.73 -13.93
CA GLY A 140 -2.29 20.63 -12.82
C GLY A 140 -3.77 20.64 -13.22
N ASP A 141 -4.10 20.69 -14.51
CA ASP A 141 -5.50 20.57 -14.96
C ASP A 141 -6.01 19.14 -14.86
N LEU A 142 -7.26 18.95 -14.46
CA LEU A 142 -7.91 17.65 -14.49
C LEU A 142 -8.05 17.18 -15.94
N GLN A 143 -7.47 16.03 -16.28
CA GLN A 143 -7.56 15.43 -17.60
C GLN A 143 -8.73 14.47 -17.70
N GLU A 144 -8.85 13.55 -16.74
CA GLU A 144 -9.80 12.44 -16.80
C GLU A 144 -10.14 11.98 -15.37
N THR A 145 -11.37 11.58 -15.14
CA THR A 145 -11.78 10.87 -13.92
C THR A 145 -12.31 9.50 -14.30
N ARG A 146 -11.85 8.45 -13.60
CA ARG A 146 -12.33 7.07 -13.76
C ARG A 146 -12.94 6.59 -12.47
N ASP A 147 -14.20 6.21 -12.50
CA ASP A 147 -14.89 5.67 -11.34
C ASP A 147 -14.69 4.16 -11.22
N PHE A 148 -14.29 3.70 -10.03
CA PHE A 148 -14.16 2.28 -9.68
C PHE A 148 -14.96 1.91 -8.43
N SER A 149 -15.86 2.79 -7.98
CA SER A 149 -16.83 2.49 -6.93
C SER A 149 -17.86 1.45 -7.42
N LYS A 150 -18.36 0.62 -6.51
CA LYS A 150 -19.34 -0.44 -6.78
C LYS A 150 -20.62 -0.23 -5.99
#